data_AF-A0A962DDZ2-F1
#
_entry.id   AF-A0A962DDZ2-F1
#
_cell.length_a   1.000
_cell.length_b   1.000
_cell.length_c   1.000
_cell.angle_alpha   90.00
_cell.angle_beta   90.00
_cell.angle_gamma   90.00
#
_symmetry.space_group_name_H-M   'P 1'
#
loop_
_entity.id
_entity.type
_entity.pdbx_description
1 polymer ?
#
loop_
_entity_poly.entity_id
_entity_poly.type
_entity_poly.pdbx_seq_one_letter_code
_entity_poly.pdbx_strand_id
1 'polypeptide(L)'
;MQEKNYIPAGYDGIKVVGDLCALLQTDFGPFANVILYPRRLRGDFDALAQRMAAYFGLDKEEIFIKYNERNRLEEFQDTLEEGPLKAALEVILTDMEFFHHSGARPHVRILKTYTEDETTHDFHVDGVMQNFDRFMTCYNNPVTQFVRNSDVLRVRGHKAYCREDAQIFGFRPGDIWKQRVRNKTAGIFSKWIKFLLQTDRRRAFVHRAARSQRPRLILVGDRRLDNPVQPVKT
;
A
#
# COMPACT_ATOMS: atom_id res chain seq x y z
N MET A 1 -17.63 -17.72 -5.46
CA MET A 1 -17.57 -16.25 -5.62
C MET A 1 -16.74 -15.95 -6.85
N GLN A 2 -17.31 -15.27 -7.86
CA GLN A 2 -16.53 -14.81 -9.02
C GLN A 2 -15.35 -13.97 -8.52
N GLU A 3 -14.13 -14.30 -8.97
CA GLU A 3 -12.95 -13.42 -8.84
C GLU A 3 -13.24 -12.12 -9.59
N LYS A 4 -13.98 -11.22 -8.95
CA LYS A 4 -14.25 -9.91 -9.52
C LYS A 4 -12.99 -9.06 -9.35
N ASN A 5 -12.27 -8.94 -10.47
CA ASN A 5 -11.53 -7.74 -10.84
C ASN A 5 -10.26 -7.45 -10.03
N TYR A 6 -9.27 -8.37 -10.12
CA TYR A 6 -7.95 -8.20 -9.52
C TYR A 6 -7.14 -7.09 -10.21
N ILE A 7 -6.80 -7.30 -11.48
CA ILE A 7 -6.19 -6.31 -12.37
C ILE A 7 -6.94 -6.41 -13.70
N PRO A 8 -7.46 -5.29 -14.25
CA PRO A 8 -8.10 -5.33 -15.55
C PRO A 8 -7.10 -5.73 -16.64
N ALA A 9 -7.52 -6.62 -17.55
CA ALA A 9 -6.68 -7.07 -18.65
C ALA A 9 -6.19 -5.87 -19.50
N GLY A 10 -4.89 -5.84 -19.80
CA GLY A 10 -4.27 -4.77 -20.58
C GLY A 10 -4.20 -3.40 -19.89
N TYR A 11 -4.34 -3.33 -18.56
CA TYR A 11 -4.25 -2.06 -17.85
C TYR A 11 -2.82 -1.62 -17.56
N ASP A 12 -2.25 -0.79 -18.43
CA ASP A 12 -0.89 -0.25 -18.33
C ASP A 12 -0.62 0.63 -17.09
N GLY A 13 -1.67 1.00 -16.35
CA GLY A 13 -1.55 1.76 -15.10
C GLY A 13 -0.91 0.97 -13.95
N ILE A 14 -0.87 -0.36 -14.05
CA ILE A 14 -0.25 -1.25 -13.06
C ILE A 14 0.74 -2.17 -13.78
N LYS A 15 2.00 -2.09 -13.39
CA LYS A 15 3.05 -3.00 -13.87
C LYS A 15 3.23 -4.15 -12.88
N VAL A 16 3.05 -5.39 -13.34
CA VAL A 16 3.22 -6.59 -12.50
C VAL A 16 4.67 -7.08 -12.57
N VAL A 17 5.23 -7.45 -11.42
CA VAL A 17 6.59 -8.01 -11.29
C VAL A 17 6.57 -9.35 -10.56
N GLY A 18 7.63 -10.15 -10.72
CA GLY A 18 7.70 -11.52 -10.20
C GLY A 18 8.27 -11.68 -8.79
N ASP A 19 8.95 -10.66 -8.25
CA ASP A 19 9.61 -10.73 -6.95
C ASP A 19 9.83 -9.34 -6.32
N LEU A 20 10.28 -9.35 -5.06
CA LEU A 20 10.57 -8.16 -4.27
C LEU A 20 11.74 -7.31 -4.80
N CYS A 21 12.77 -7.93 -5.38
CA CYS A 21 13.91 -7.20 -5.95
C CYS A 21 13.45 -6.42 -7.20
N ALA A 22 12.69 -7.08 -8.07
CA ALA A 22 12.06 -6.47 -9.23
C ALA A 22 11.08 -5.36 -8.81
N LEU A 23 10.33 -5.52 -7.71
CA LEU A 23 9.48 -4.45 -7.15
C LEU A 23 10.30 -3.20 -6.85
N LEU A 24 11.47 -3.33 -6.21
CA LEU A 24 12.32 -2.19 -5.85
C LEU A 24 12.97 -1.54 -7.08
N GLN A 25 13.51 -2.35 -7.99
CA GLN A 25 14.34 -1.89 -9.10
C GLN A 25 13.55 -1.41 -10.32
N THR A 26 12.31 -1.89 -10.48
CA THR A 26 11.51 -1.55 -11.66
C THR A 26 11.13 -0.08 -11.67
N ASP A 27 11.36 0.57 -12.82
CA ASP A 27 10.81 1.87 -13.11
C ASP A 27 9.35 1.79 -13.56
N PHE A 28 8.57 2.80 -13.18
CA PHE A 28 7.15 2.95 -13.52
C PHE A 28 6.89 3.13 -15.02
N GLY A 29 7.91 3.51 -15.80
CA GLY A 29 7.72 3.85 -17.22
C GLY A 29 6.78 5.05 -17.43
N PRO A 30 6.26 5.23 -18.66
CA PRO A 30 5.45 6.39 -19.03
C PRO A 30 4.00 6.34 -18.51
N PHE A 31 3.44 5.15 -18.32
CA PHE A 31 2.01 4.96 -18.02
C PHE A 31 1.71 4.40 -16.62
N ALA A 32 2.60 3.59 -16.03
CA ALA A 32 2.29 2.95 -14.76
C ALA A 32 2.35 3.95 -13.59
N ASN A 33 1.41 3.79 -12.67
CA ASN A 33 1.32 4.50 -11.40
C ASN A 33 1.69 3.58 -10.22
N VAL A 34 1.56 2.27 -10.45
CA VAL A 34 1.81 1.22 -9.46
C VAL A 34 2.71 0.16 -10.08
N ILE A 35 3.65 -0.34 -9.29
CA ILE A 35 4.31 -1.62 -9.55
C ILE A 35 3.81 -2.59 -8.49
N LEU A 36 3.29 -3.73 -8.92
CA LEU A 36 2.62 -4.70 -8.07
C LEU A 36 3.39 -6.02 -8.10
N TYR A 37 3.69 -6.56 -6.93
CA TYR A 37 4.19 -7.91 -6.74
C TYR A 37 3.06 -8.79 -6.16
N PRO A 38 2.44 -9.64 -6.99
CA PRO A 38 1.43 -10.59 -6.55
C PRO A 38 2.08 -11.73 -5.80
N ARG A 39 1.50 -12.16 -4.66
CA ARG A 39 1.99 -13.37 -3.99
C ARG A 39 0.90 -14.10 -3.24
N ARG A 40 1.15 -15.39 -3.01
CA ARG A 40 0.35 -16.22 -2.09
C ARG A 40 1.05 -16.24 -0.75
N LEU A 41 0.31 -15.93 0.30
CA LEU A 41 0.83 -15.99 1.66
C LEU A 41 0.53 -17.35 2.30
N ARG A 42 1.37 -17.72 3.26
CA ARG A 42 1.12 -18.84 4.18
C ARG A 42 0.73 -18.29 5.54
N GLY A 43 -0.19 -18.97 6.23
CA GLY A 43 -0.66 -18.59 7.56
C GLY A 43 -2.05 -17.97 7.58
N ASP A 44 -2.56 -17.71 8.78
CA ASP A 44 -3.89 -17.13 9.03
C ASP A 44 -3.78 -15.68 9.51
N PHE A 45 -3.80 -14.75 8.55
CA PHE A 45 -3.65 -13.32 8.82
C PHE A 45 -4.89 -12.68 9.45
N ASP A 46 -6.08 -13.25 9.25
CA ASP A 46 -7.31 -12.73 9.86
C ASP A 46 -7.34 -13.04 11.36
N ALA A 47 -7.01 -14.28 11.74
CA ALA A 47 -6.89 -14.66 13.15
C ALA A 47 -5.68 -13.98 13.81
N LEU A 48 -4.56 -13.83 13.09
CA LEU A 48 -3.39 -13.10 13.59
C LEU A 48 -3.76 -11.64 13.91
N ALA A 49 -4.45 -10.93 13.00
CA ALA A 49 -4.85 -9.55 13.22
C ALA A 49 -5.74 -9.39 14.46
N GLN A 50 -6.66 -10.33 14.71
CA GLN A 50 -7.49 -10.33 15.92
C GLN A 50 -6.68 -10.56 17.19
N ARG A 51 -5.75 -11.54 17.16
CA ARG A 51 -4.91 -11.88 18.30
C ARG A 51 -3.96 -10.74 18.65
N MET A 52 -3.33 -10.12 17.65
CA MET A 52 -2.52 -8.91 17.82
C MET A 52 -3.36 -7.78 18.38
N ALA A 53 -4.59 -7.57 17.87
CA ALA A 53 -5.45 -6.50 18.35
C ALA A 53 -5.78 -6.63 19.84
N ALA A 54 -6.05 -7.86 20.30
CA ALA A 54 -6.26 -8.15 21.70
C ALA A 54 -4.98 -7.99 22.53
N TYR A 55 -3.85 -8.55 22.06
CA TYR A 55 -2.57 -8.51 22.78
C TYR A 55 -2.06 -7.09 23.02
N PHE A 56 -2.12 -6.23 22.02
CA PHE A 56 -1.66 -4.85 22.13
C PHE A 56 -2.70 -3.89 22.72
N GLY A 57 -3.85 -4.39 23.18
CA GLY A 57 -4.89 -3.56 23.80
C GLY A 57 -5.42 -2.47 22.88
N LEU A 58 -5.66 -2.77 21.61
CA LEU A 58 -6.24 -1.78 20.69
C LEU A 58 -7.67 -1.48 21.11
N ASP A 59 -7.91 -0.29 21.66
CA ASP A 59 -9.25 0.10 22.09
C ASP A 59 -10.05 0.79 20.99
N LYS A 60 -9.48 1.76 20.23
CA LYS A 60 -10.28 2.53 19.25
C LYS A 60 -9.65 2.95 17.93
N GLU A 61 -8.33 3.09 17.78
CA GLU A 61 -7.79 3.70 16.55
C GLU A 61 -6.83 2.76 15.82
N GLU A 62 -5.56 2.75 16.20
CA GLU A 62 -4.54 1.98 15.52
C GLU A 62 -3.26 1.94 16.35
N ILE A 63 -2.39 0.97 16.08
CA ILE A 63 -1.01 0.99 16.56
C ILE A 63 -0.07 0.95 15.37
N PHE A 64 1.06 1.61 15.55
CA PHE A 64 2.19 1.60 14.64
C PHE A 64 3.36 0.95 15.35
N ILE A 65 3.93 -0.08 14.74
CA ILE A 65 5.15 -0.72 15.23
C ILE A 65 6.22 -0.49 14.17
N LYS A 66 7.14 0.44 14.46
CA LYS A 66 8.26 0.74 13.58
C LYS A 66 9.29 -0.39 13.63
N TYR A 67 10.16 -0.45 12.62
CA TYR A 67 11.22 -1.45 12.59
C TYR A 67 12.11 -1.48 13.86
N ASN A 68 12.44 -0.33 14.44
CA ASN A 68 13.23 -0.28 15.66
C ASN A 68 12.46 -0.71 16.92
N GLU A 69 11.16 -1.01 16.80
CA GLU A 69 10.29 -1.56 17.83
C GLU A 69 9.89 -3.01 17.50
N ARG A 70 10.60 -3.66 16.56
CA ARG A 70 10.28 -5.03 16.11
C ARG A 70 10.31 -6.07 17.24
N ASN A 71 11.07 -5.80 18.30
CA ASN A 71 11.09 -6.65 19.49
C ASN A 71 9.70 -6.84 20.11
N ARG A 72 8.79 -5.86 19.97
CA ARG A 72 7.39 -6.00 20.43
C ARG A 72 6.62 -7.07 19.65
N LEU A 73 6.96 -7.28 18.38
CA LEU A 73 6.40 -8.35 17.55
C LEU A 73 7.04 -9.69 17.88
N GLU A 74 8.35 -9.72 18.17
CA GLU A 74 9.08 -10.91 18.63
C GLU A 74 8.54 -11.38 19.98
N GLU A 75 8.35 -10.48 20.95
CA GLU A 75 7.69 -10.77 22.24
C GLU A 75 6.27 -11.30 22.06
N PHE A 76 5.50 -10.74 21.11
CA PHE A 76 4.18 -11.28 20.78
C PHE A 76 4.28 -12.68 20.14
N GLN A 77 5.29 -12.92 19.29
CA GLN A 77 5.54 -14.21 18.65
C GLN A 77 5.77 -15.32 19.67
N ASP A 78 6.43 -15.02 20.79
CA ASP A 78 6.67 -15.96 21.89
C ASP A 78 5.38 -16.43 22.58
N THR A 79 4.26 -15.70 22.40
CA THR A 79 2.94 -16.09 22.88
C THR A 79 2.16 -17.00 21.93
N LEU A 80 2.70 -17.26 20.74
CA LEU A 80 2.07 -18.05 19.69
C LEU A 80 2.64 -19.47 19.66
N GLU A 81 1.75 -20.45 19.54
CA GLU A 81 2.13 -21.82 19.25
C GLU A 81 2.63 -21.95 17.79
N GLU A 82 3.46 -22.96 17.54
CA GLU A 82 3.85 -23.34 16.19
C GLU A 82 2.61 -23.62 15.33
N GLY A 83 2.52 -22.98 14.16
CA GLY A 83 1.36 -23.14 13.29
C GLY A 83 1.05 -21.91 12.43
N PRO A 84 -0.20 -21.81 11.92
CA PRO A 84 -0.59 -20.79 10.95
C PRO A 84 -0.42 -19.34 11.42
N LEU A 85 -0.58 -19.07 12.73
CA LEU A 85 -0.42 -17.72 13.28
C LEU A 85 1.04 -17.30 13.32
N LYS A 86 1.92 -18.18 13.81
CA LYS A 86 3.36 -17.93 13.87
C LYS A 86 3.95 -17.78 12.46
N ALA A 87 3.55 -18.65 11.53
CA ALA A 87 3.93 -18.55 10.11
C ALA A 87 3.47 -17.22 9.47
N ALA A 88 2.26 -16.73 9.80
CA ALA A 88 1.79 -15.43 9.30
C ALA A 88 2.63 -14.27 9.87
N LEU A 89 3.01 -14.32 11.14
CA LEU A 89 3.86 -13.29 11.75
C LEU A 89 5.29 -13.29 11.19
N GLU A 90 5.86 -14.47 10.92
CA GLU A 90 7.17 -14.62 10.28
C GLU A 90 7.22 -13.97 8.89
N VAL A 91 6.15 -14.06 8.10
CA VAL A 91 6.05 -13.35 6.82
C VAL A 91 6.19 -11.84 7.03
N ILE A 92 5.48 -11.28 8.02
CA ILE A 92 5.49 -9.84 8.30
C ILE A 92 6.88 -9.38 8.76
N LEU A 93 7.50 -10.12 9.67
CA LEU A 93 8.85 -9.85 10.15
C LEU A 93 9.86 -9.92 9.00
N THR A 94 9.75 -10.92 8.12
CA THR A 94 10.59 -11.07 6.93
C THR A 94 10.45 -9.87 5.98
N ASP A 95 9.21 -9.43 5.73
CA ASP A 95 8.97 -8.25 4.88
C ASP A 95 9.52 -6.97 5.52
N MET A 96 9.35 -6.80 6.85
CA MET A 96 9.96 -5.69 7.59
C MET A 96 11.48 -5.67 7.44
N GLU A 97 12.13 -6.81 7.67
CA GLU A 97 13.58 -6.99 7.52
C GLU A 97 14.03 -6.63 6.10
N PHE A 98 13.33 -7.15 5.08
CA PHE A 98 13.64 -6.90 3.68
C PHE A 98 13.56 -5.41 3.34
N PHE A 99 12.46 -4.74 3.70
CA PHE A 99 12.28 -3.32 3.39
C PHE A 99 13.27 -2.44 4.14
N HIS A 100 13.58 -2.78 5.40
CA HIS A 100 14.57 -2.06 6.18
C HIS A 100 15.95 -2.12 5.53
N HIS A 101 16.44 -3.33 5.20
CA HIS A 101 17.71 -3.53 4.52
C HIS A 101 17.75 -2.91 3.12
N SER A 102 16.60 -2.71 2.49
CA SER A 102 16.45 -2.00 1.22
C SER A 102 16.45 -0.48 1.34
N GLY A 103 16.68 0.06 2.54
CA GLY A 103 16.73 1.50 2.82
C GLY A 103 15.36 2.16 2.98
N ALA A 104 14.29 1.37 3.10
CA ALA A 104 12.97 1.89 3.45
C ALA A 104 12.81 2.00 4.97
N ARG A 105 11.78 2.71 5.41
CA ARG A 105 11.38 2.83 6.82
C ARG A 105 10.08 2.04 7.05
N PRO A 106 10.13 0.71 7.17
CA PRO A 106 8.94 -0.09 7.35
C PRO A 106 8.32 0.09 8.74
N HIS A 107 7.00 0.04 8.79
CA HIS A 107 6.22 -0.04 10.01
C HIS A 107 4.95 -0.86 9.80
N VAL A 108 4.63 -1.71 10.76
CA VAL A 108 3.38 -2.46 10.80
C VAL A 108 2.30 -1.56 11.39
N ARG A 109 1.11 -1.61 10.79
CA ARG A 109 -0.11 -0.98 11.30
C ARG A 109 -1.11 -2.07 11.60
N ILE A 110 -1.65 -2.05 12.81
CA ILE A 110 -2.83 -2.83 13.17
C ILE A 110 -3.95 -1.83 13.44
N LEU A 111 -5.03 -1.92 12.66
CA LEU A 111 -6.19 -1.04 12.79
C LEU A 111 -7.35 -1.88 13.31
N LYS A 112 -7.91 -1.58 14.48
CA LYS A 112 -8.96 -2.42 15.10
C LYS A 112 -10.25 -2.43 14.27
N THR A 113 -10.70 -1.23 13.90
CA THR A 113 -11.92 -0.96 13.15
C THR A 113 -11.70 0.29 12.33
N TYR A 114 -12.17 0.28 11.10
CA TYR A 114 -12.19 1.48 10.25
C TYR A 114 -13.64 1.87 10.05
N THR A 115 -14.18 2.62 11.01
CA THR A 115 -15.44 3.36 10.85
C THR A 115 -15.16 4.56 9.96
N GLU A 116 -15.88 4.65 8.86
CA GLU A 116 -15.78 5.80 7.96
C GLU A 116 -16.11 7.08 8.73
N ASP A 117 -15.31 8.12 8.54
CA ASP A 117 -15.76 9.47 8.86
C ASP A 117 -16.73 9.87 7.75
N GLU A 118 -17.94 10.29 8.12
CA GLU A 118 -19.06 10.60 7.23
C GLU A 118 -18.70 11.64 6.14
N THR A 119 -17.57 12.32 6.29
CA THR A 119 -17.06 13.33 5.35
C THR A 119 -15.86 12.90 4.50
N THR A 120 -15.25 11.72 4.71
CA THR A 120 -14.02 11.31 4.01
C THR A 120 -14.29 10.48 2.75
N HIS A 121 -14.71 11.18 1.69
CA HIS A 121 -14.56 10.87 0.26
C HIS A 121 -14.10 9.45 -0.12
N ASP A 122 -14.96 8.70 -0.83
CA ASP A 122 -14.78 7.30 -1.23
C ASP A 122 -13.45 6.91 -1.90
N PHE A 123 -12.68 7.87 -2.43
CA PHE A 123 -11.40 7.61 -3.08
C PHE A 123 -10.32 8.59 -2.65
N HIS A 124 -9.28 8.02 -2.02
CA HIS A 124 -8.07 8.70 -1.61
C HIS A 124 -7.04 8.67 -2.74
N VAL A 125 -6.35 9.78 -2.92
CA VAL A 125 -5.18 9.88 -3.76
C VAL A 125 -3.97 9.96 -2.85
N ASP A 126 -3.23 8.87 -2.83
CA ASP A 126 -1.94 8.86 -2.18
C ASP A 126 -0.94 9.66 -3.01
N GLY A 127 -0.04 10.35 -2.33
CA GLY A 127 1.16 10.90 -2.97
C GLY A 127 1.01 12.26 -3.67
N VAL A 128 0.24 13.17 -3.09
CA VAL A 128 0.03 14.49 -3.72
C VAL A 128 1.26 15.40 -3.64
N MET A 129 2.21 15.23 -2.70
CA MET A 129 3.31 16.20 -2.49
C MET A 129 4.61 15.68 -1.84
N GLN A 130 5.12 14.49 -2.18
CA GLN A 130 6.35 13.96 -1.54
C GLN A 130 7.33 13.35 -2.57
N ASN A 131 8.58 13.03 -2.18
CA ASN A 131 9.62 12.48 -3.07
C ASN A 131 10.20 11.17 -2.49
N PHE A 132 9.35 10.15 -2.44
CA PHE A 132 9.73 8.82 -1.97
C PHE A 132 8.93 7.74 -2.71
N ASP A 133 9.50 6.54 -2.75
CA ASP A 133 8.75 5.34 -3.08
C ASP A 133 8.04 4.86 -1.81
N ARG A 134 6.71 4.67 -1.92
CA ARG A 134 5.90 4.07 -0.86
C ARG A 134 5.57 2.63 -1.24
N PHE A 135 5.79 1.73 -0.30
CA PHE A 135 5.41 0.33 -0.36
C PHE A 135 4.27 0.10 0.61
N MET A 136 3.27 -0.67 0.19
CA MET A 136 2.18 -1.09 1.07
C MET A 136 1.77 -2.52 0.76
N THR A 137 1.37 -3.23 1.81
CA THR A 137 0.70 -4.54 1.72
C THR A 137 -0.40 -4.60 2.78
N CYS A 138 -1.57 -5.10 2.39
CA CYS A 138 -2.63 -5.47 3.31
C CYS A 138 -2.62 -7.00 3.41
N TYR A 139 -2.28 -7.55 4.58
CA TYR A 139 -2.14 -9.00 4.74
C TYR A 139 -3.48 -9.74 4.84
N ASN A 140 -4.54 -9.03 5.20
CA ASN A 140 -5.88 -9.57 5.33
C ASN A 140 -6.93 -8.62 4.74
N ASN A 141 -8.19 -9.06 4.75
CA ASN A 141 -9.29 -8.25 4.25
C ASN A 141 -9.67 -7.13 5.24
N PRO A 142 -10.16 -5.98 4.75
CA PRO A 142 -10.24 -5.62 3.36
C PRO A 142 -8.89 -5.21 2.75
N VAL A 143 -8.73 -5.55 1.48
CA VAL A 143 -7.56 -5.24 0.62
C VAL A 143 -7.57 -3.80 0.11
N THR A 144 -6.45 -3.35 -0.46
CA THR A 144 -6.40 -2.10 -1.22
C THR A 144 -7.30 -2.21 -2.46
N GLN A 145 -8.26 -1.30 -2.59
CA GLN A 145 -9.14 -1.18 -3.75
C GLN A 145 -8.73 0.00 -4.61
N PHE A 146 -8.92 -0.06 -5.92
CA PHE A 146 -8.57 1.02 -6.85
C PHE A 146 -9.55 1.14 -8.02
N VAL A 147 -9.43 2.21 -8.80
CA VAL A 147 -10.16 2.44 -10.05
C VAL A 147 -9.18 2.72 -11.19
N ARG A 148 -9.64 2.62 -12.44
CA ARG A 148 -8.79 2.99 -13.58
C ARG A 148 -8.61 4.50 -13.64
N ASN A 149 -7.45 4.95 -14.12
CA ASN A 149 -7.18 6.37 -14.31
C ASN A 149 -8.20 7.03 -15.26
N SER A 150 -8.71 6.29 -16.25
CA SER A 150 -9.74 6.75 -17.20
C SER A 150 -11.07 7.07 -16.53
N ASP A 151 -11.31 6.52 -15.34
CA ASP A 151 -12.58 6.67 -14.63
C ASP A 151 -12.53 7.83 -13.64
N VAL A 152 -11.34 8.45 -13.45
CA VAL A 152 -11.14 9.61 -12.58
C VAL A 152 -11.52 10.89 -13.33
N LEU A 153 -12.49 11.65 -12.83
CA LEU A 153 -13.01 12.90 -13.40
C LEU A 153 -12.27 14.14 -12.92
N ARG A 154 -11.93 14.22 -11.62
CA ARG A 154 -11.02 15.25 -11.06
C ARG A 154 -10.28 14.77 -9.83
N VAL A 155 -9.11 15.37 -9.55
CA VAL A 155 -8.39 15.21 -8.29
C VAL A 155 -8.26 16.58 -7.62
N ARG A 156 -8.57 16.67 -6.33
CA ARG A 156 -8.42 17.90 -5.53
C ARG A 156 -7.74 17.56 -4.21
N GLY A 157 -6.49 17.99 -4.04
CA GLY A 157 -5.67 17.51 -2.93
C GLY A 157 -5.59 15.98 -2.97
N HIS A 158 -5.87 15.34 -1.82
CA HIS A 158 -5.86 13.88 -1.66
C HIS A 158 -7.19 13.19 -2.04
N LYS A 159 -8.06 13.86 -2.79
CA LYS A 159 -9.41 13.36 -3.11
C LYS A 159 -9.54 13.13 -4.60
N ALA A 160 -9.98 11.93 -5.00
CA ALA A 160 -10.38 11.64 -6.37
C ALA A 160 -11.90 11.63 -6.48
N TYR A 161 -12.40 12.23 -7.55
CA TYR A 161 -13.80 12.15 -7.94
C TYR A 161 -13.84 11.32 -9.21
N CYS A 162 -14.56 10.21 -9.17
CA CYS A 162 -14.64 9.24 -10.24
C CYS A 162 -16.02 9.27 -10.89
N ARG A 163 -16.17 8.65 -12.06
CA ARG A 163 -17.48 8.40 -12.66
C ARG A 163 -18.34 7.56 -11.71
N GLU A 164 -19.65 7.77 -11.74
CA GLU A 164 -20.60 7.01 -10.91
C GLU A 164 -20.59 5.51 -11.25
N ASP A 165 -20.33 5.17 -12.51
CA ASP A 165 -20.22 3.79 -12.99
C ASP A 165 -18.79 3.25 -13.01
N ALA A 166 -17.85 3.92 -12.32
CA ALA A 166 -16.46 3.48 -12.24
C ALA A 166 -16.37 2.09 -11.59
N GLN A 167 -15.75 1.15 -12.30
CA GLN A 167 -15.54 -0.20 -11.79
C GLN A 167 -14.45 -0.19 -10.71
N ILE A 168 -14.76 -0.75 -9.54
CA ILE A 168 -13.80 -0.92 -8.45
C ILE A 168 -13.08 -2.26 -8.61
N PHE A 169 -11.76 -2.19 -8.59
CA PHE A 169 -10.83 -3.32 -8.59
C PHE A 169 -10.22 -3.46 -7.19
N GLY A 170 -9.73 -4.66 -6.86
CA GLY A 170 -9.12 -4.92 -5.55
C GLY A 170 -7.90 -5.80 -5.66
N PHE A 171 -6.82 -5.46 -4.95
CA PHE A 171 -5.68 -6.36 -4.83
C PHE A 171 -6.04 -7.60 -4.00
N ARG A 172 -5.14 -8.58 -3.93
CA ARG A 172 -5.31 -9.76 -3.08
C ARG A 172 -4.61 -9.53 -1.74
N PRO A 173 -5.06 -10.19 -0.66
CA PRO A 173 -4.32 -10.18 0.60
C PRO A 173 -2.87 -10.62 0.38
N GLY A 174 -1.95 -9.79 0.87
CA GLY A 174 -0.51 -10.02 0.78
C GLY A 174 0.18 -9.46 -0.44
N ASP A 175 -0.55 -8.97 -1.44
CA ASP A 175 0.11 -8.29 -2.54
C ASP A 175 0.84 -7.05 -2.04
N ILE A 176 2.05 -6.88 -2.55
CA ILE A 176 2.86 -5.73 -2.24
C ILE A 176 2.82 -4.81 -3.44
N TRP A 177 2.46 -3.55 -3.22
CA TRP A 177 2.49 -2.55 -4.25
C TRP A 177 3.42 -1.40 -3.89
N LYS A 178 4.13 -0.90 -4.90
CA LYS A 178 4.98 0.28 -4.87
C LYS A 178 4.31 1.38 -5.67
N GLN A 179 4.16 2.57 -5.11
CA GLN A 179 3.79 3.78 -5.85
C GLN A 179 4.89 4.81 -5.71
N ARG A 180 5.12 5.58 -6.78
CA ARG A 180 6.01 6.74 -6.72
C ARG A 180 5.20 7.94 -6.31
N VAL A 181 5.55 8.50 -5.16
CA VAL A 181 5.09 9.82 -4.77
C VAL A 181 6.08 10.80 -5.40
N ARG A 182 5.71 11.48 -6.49
CA ARG A 182 6.61 12.41 -7.20
C ARG A 182 6.17 13.85 -7.06
N ASN A 183 7.01 14.63 -6.40
CA ASN A 183 7.05 16.07 -6.49
C ASN A 183 7.95 16.47 -7.67
N LYS A 184 7.38 16.97 -8.75
CA LYS A 184 8.03 18.09 -9.43
C LYS A 184 7.05 19.24 -9.27
N THR A 185 7.43 20.25 -8.50
CA THR A 185 6.92 21.60 -8.73
C THR A 185 7.11 21.86 -10.21
N ALA A 186 6.00 21.79 -10.93
CA ALA A 186 5.98 22.24 -12.30
C ALA A 186 6.47 23.70 -12.23
N GLY A 187 7.65 24.00 -12.81
CA GLY A 187 8.06 25.38 -13.04
C GLY A 187 6.93 26.11 -13.75
N ILE A 188 6.82 27.43 -13.58
CA ILE A 188 5.69 28.24 -14.08
C ILE A 188 5.30 27.87 -15.52
N PHE A 189 6.31 27.65 -16.37
CA PHE A 189 6.14 27.21 -17.76
C PHE A 189 5.45 25.85 -17.93
N SER A 190 5.83 24.85 -17.12
CA SER A 190 5.18 23.53 -17.12
C SER A 190 3.81 23.53 -16.43
N LYS A 191 3.51 24.47 -15.53
CA LYS A 191 2.13 24.70 -15.04
C LYS A 191 1.26 25.26 -16.16
N TRP A 192 1.79 26.22 -16.93
CA TRP A 192 1.11 26.83 -18.07
C TRP A 192 0.85 25.81 -19.20
N ILE A 193 1.84 24.98 -19.54
CA ILE A 193 1.68 23.89 -20.52
C ILE A 193 0.68 22.84 -20.03
N LYS A 194 0.71 22.44 -18.76
CA LYS A 194 -0.28 21.50 -18.19
C LYS A 194 -1.69 22.08 -18.20
N PHE A 195 -1.83 23.37 -17.92
CA PHE A 195 -3.09 24.11 -17.97
C PHE A 195 -3.64 24.19 -19.41
N LEU A 196 -2.79 24.50 -20.39
CA LEU A 196 -3.15 24.57 -21.81
C LEU A 196 -3.50 23.21 -22.42
N LEU A 197 -2.73 22.16 -22.10
CA LEU A 197 -2.89 20.86 -22.73
C LEU A 197 -4.00 20.01 -22.10
N GLN A 198 -4.59 20.42 -20.97
CA GLN A 198 -5.48 19.59 -20.14
C GLN A 198 -4.93 18.18 -19.87
N THR A 199 -3.62 17.97 -20.04
CA THR A 199 -2.93 16.69 -19.87
C THR A 199 -2.65 16.44 -18.40
N ASP A 200 -3.68 16.54 -17.57
CA ASP A 200 -3.75 15.79 -16.33
C ASP A 200 -3.97 14.31 -16.72
N ARG A 201 -2.96 13.69 -17.35
CA ARG A 201 -2.83 12.24 -17.21
C ARG A 201 -2.54 12.05 -15.73
N ARG A 202 -3.59 11.81 -14.94
CA ARG A 202 -3.52 11.69 -13.49
C ARG A 202 -2.74 10.43 -13.17
N ARG A 203 -1.44 10.61 -12.98
CA ARG A 203 -0.49 9.53 -12.64
C ARG A 203 -0.60 9.09 -11.18
N ALA A 204 -1.72 9.39 -10.54
CA ALA A 204 -1.90 9.14 -9.13
C ALA A 204 -2.62 7.81 -8.94
N PHE A 205 -2.13 6.99 -8.02
CA PHE A 205 -2.86 5.78 -7.64
C PHE A 205 -4.03 6.19 -6.76
N VAL A 206 -5.23 5.95 -7.28
CA VAL A 206 -6.48 6.25 -6.60
C VAL A 206 -6.94 4.98 -5.91
N HIS A 207 -7.07 5.03 -4.58
CA HIS A 207 -7.52 3.87 -3.81
C HIS A 207 -8.56 4.24 -2.77
N ARG A 208 -9.43 3.28 -2.44
CA ARG A 208 -10.48 3.45 -1.44
C ARG A 208 -10.04 2.89 -0.10
N ALA A 209 -10.32 3.62 0.97
CA ALA A 209 -10.28 3.06 2.31
C ALA A 209 -11.56 2.23 2.52
N ALA A 210 -11.44 0.91 2.54
CA ALA A 210 -12.58 0.04 2.78
C ALA A 210 -12.95 -0.01 4.27
N ARG A 211 -14.24 0.12 4.58
CA ARG A 211 -14.80 -0.11 5.92
C ARG A 211 -14.40 -1.50 6.40
N SER A 212 -13.97 -1.60 7.66
CA SER A 212 -13.70 -2.90 8.29
C SER A 212 -14.24 -2.93 9.70
N GLN A 213 -15.04 -3.97 9.97
CA GLN A 213 -15.48 -4.34 11.33
C GLN A 213 -14.47 -5.28 12.01
N ARG A 214 -13.43 -5.70 11.28
CA ARG A 214 -12.38 -6.59 11.78
C ARG A 214 -11.02 -5.90 11.76
N PRO A 215 -10.08 -6.31 12.63
CA PRO A 215 -8.74 -5.76 12.61
C PRO A 215 -8.05 -5.95 11.26
N ARG A 216 -7.36 -4.90 10.80
CA ARG A 216 -6.57 -4.90 9.56
C ARG A 216 -5.10 -4.90 9.89
N LEU A 217 -4.36 -5.72 9.16
CA LEU A 217 -2.91 -5.84 9.28
C LEU A 217 -2.25 -5.34 8.01
N ILE A 218 -1.48 -4.26 8.15
CA ILE A 218 -0.87 -3.54 7.04
C ILE A 218 0.61 -3.37 7.33
N LEU A 219 1.47 -3.53 6.33
CA LEU A 219 2.85 -3.04 6.39
C LEU A 219 3.00 -1.91 5.39
N VAL A 220 3.60 -0.81 5.86
CA VAL A 220 3.90 0.37 5.04
C VAL A 220 5.39 0.65 5.15
N GLY A 221 6.04 0.95 4.03
CA GLY A 221 7.43 1.36 3.99
C GLY A 221 7.61 2.59 3.10
N ASP A 222 8.36 3.58 3.59
CA ASP A 222 8.71 4.76 2.79
C ASP A 222 10.23 4.76 2.53
N ARG A 223 10.65 4.85 1.26
CA ARG A 223 12.06 4.97 0.83
C ARG A 223 12.29 6.29 0.13
N ARG A 224 13.05 7.19 0.77
CA ARG A 224 13.43 8.49 0.17
C ARG A 224 14.28 8.26 -1.08
N LEU A 225 14.00 9.03 -2.13
CA LEU A 225 14.75 8.95 -3.40
C LEU A 225 16.01 9.83 -3.38
N ASP A 226 16.11 10.76 -2.45
CA ASP A 226 17.23 11.72 -2.35
C ASP A 226 18.45 11.17 -1.58
N ASN A 227 18.35 9.97 -1.02
CA ASN A 227 19.47 9.28 -0.36
C ASN A 227 19.92 8.11 -1.25
N PRO A 228 21.15 8.12 -1.79
CA PRO A 228 21.66 6.98 -2.55
C PRO A 228 21.71 5.75 -1.64
N VAL A 229 21.13 4.64 -2.12
CA VAL A 229 21.22 3.35 -1.44
C VAL A 229 22.67 2.92 -1.46
N GLN A 230 23.25 2.72 -0.27
CA GLN A 230 24.53 2.06 -0.19
C GLN A 230 24.35 0.62 -0.69
N PRO A 231 25.20 0.14 -1.61
CA PRO A 231 25.06 -1.21 -2.15
C PRO A 231 25.08 -2.24 -1.03
N VAL A 232 24.13 -3.17 -1.07
CA VAL A 232 24.12 -4.34 -0.20
C VAL A 232 25.38 -5.13 -0.51
N LYS A 233 26.30 -5.23 0.44
CA LYS A 233 27.48 -6.10 0.30
C LYS A 233 26.97 -7.53 0.37
N THR A 234 27.08 -8.23 -0.77
CA THR A 234 26.97 -9.69 -0.87
C THR A 234 28.17 -10.37 -0.24
#